data_AF-A0A383AXH9-F1
#
_entry.id   AF-A0A383AXH9-F1
#
_cell.length_a   1.000
_cell.length_b   1.000
_cell.length_c   1.000
_cell.angle_alpha   90.00
_cell.angle_beta   90.00
_cell.angle_gamma   90.00
#
_symmetry.space_group_name_H-M   'P 1'
#
loop_
_entity.id
_entity.type
_entity.pdbx_description
1 polymer ?
#
loop_
_entity_poly.entity_id
_entity_poly.type
_entity_poly.pdbx_seq_one_letter_code
_entity_poly.pdbx_strand_id
1 'polypeptide(L)'
;MSLTSFIHKKIIRLQGSKNILKINYFFHKFFGEKNLGNIGFDFTDKHSKQFIVQNIIDRKNYVSYLEIGCFDNELFNHVKCSKKVGVDPYIGGTIRKTSDKFFNINKDTFDCVFIDGLHT
;
A
#
# COMPACT_ATOMS: atom_id res chain seq x y z
N MET A 1 -3.35 2.22 37.03
CA MET A 1 -2.73 2.92 35.88
C MET A 1 -2.08 4.19 36.44
N SER A 2 -0.75 4.34 36.35
CA SER A 2 -0.05 5.49 36.96
C SER A 2 -0.46 6.80 36.28
N LEU A 3 -0.46 7.91 37.01
CA LEU A 3 -0.73 9.25 36.45
C LEU A 3 0.17 9.57 35.25
N THR A 4 1.42 9.14 35.32
CA THR A 4 2.41 9.22 34.22
C THR A 4 1.94 8.48 32.96
N SER A 5 1.43 7.26 33.09
CA SER A 5 0.93 6.47 31.95
C SER A 5 -0.33 7.09 31.31
N PHE A 6 -1.18 7.75 32.09
CA PHE A 6 -2.37 8.45 31.59
C PHE A 6 -1.99 9.72 30.80
N ILE A 7 -1.07 10.52 31.34
CA ILE A 7 -0.56 11.73 30.67
C ILE A 7 0.15 11.34 29.36
N HIS A 8 0.97 10.31 29.38
CA HIS A 8 1.68 9.81 28.19
C HIS A 8 0.72 9.43 27.06
N LYS A 9 -0.37 8.72 27.35
CA LYS A 9 -1.41 8.39 26.36
C LYS A 9 -2.08 9.64 25.78
N LYS A 10 -2.33 10.67 26.60
CA LYS A 10 -2.90 11.94 26.11
C LYS A 10 -1.96 12.67 25.17
N ILE A 11 -0.65 12.68 25.47
CA ILE A 11 0.37 13.29 24.62
C ILE A 11 0.45 12.57 23.26
N ILE A 12 0.49 11.23 23.25
CA ILE A 12 0.49 10.45 21.99
C ILE A 12 -0.76 10.77 21.15
N ARG A 13 -1.94 10.81 21.78
CA ARG A 13 -3.20 11.14 21.08
C ARG A 13 -3.17 12.55 20.48
N LEU A 14 -2.58 13.50 21.20
CA LEU A 14 -2.41 14.87 20.73
C LEU A 14 -1.46 14.89 19.52
N GLN A 15 -0.30 14.26 19.62
CA GLN A 15 0.68 14.14 18.52
C GLN A 15 0.08 13.51 17.25
N GLY A 16 -0.78 12.51 17.40
CA GLY A 16 -1.49 11.88 16.27
C GLY A 16 -2.73 12.63 15.77
N SER A 17 -3.08 13.78 16.35
CA SER A 17 -4.27 14.52 15.96
C SER A 17 -4.11 15.18 14.59
N LYS A 18 -5.22 15.25 13.83
CA LYS A 18 -5.26 15.87 12.49
C LYS A 18 -4.66 17.28 12.46
N ASN A 19 -4.88 18.08 13.51
CA ASN A 19 -4.38 19.46 13.57
C ASN A 19 -2.86 19.50 13.71
N ILE A 20 -2.28 18.64 14.55
CA ILE A 20 -0.82 18.58 14.72
C ILE A 20 -0.16 17.98 13.48
N LEU A 21 -0.76 16.96 12.87
CA LEU A 21 -0.28 16.43 11.59
C LEU A 21 -0.29 17.50 10.49
N LYS A 22 -1.32 18.37 10.45
CA LYS A 22 -1.35 19.52 9.52
C LYS A 22 -0.25 20.52 9.80
N ILE A 23 -0.03 20.89 11.07
CA ILE A 23 1.04 21.82 11.45
C ILE A 23 2.40 21.24 11.06
N ASN A 24 2.66 19.96 11.37
CA ASN A 24 3.88 19.27 10.99
C ASN A 24 4.05 19.25 9.47
N TYR A 25 2.98 18.97 8.72
CA TYR A 25 3.01 19.01 7.25
C TYR A 25 3.43 20.40 6.72
N PHE A 26 2.84 21.48 7.23
CA PHE A 26 3.24 22.83 6.82
C PHE A 26 4.68 23.14 7.22
N PHE A 27 5.09 22.78 8.44
CA PHE A 27 6.46 22.95 8.88
C PHE A 27 7.45 22.25 7.94
N HIS A 28 7.22 20.97 7.63
CA HIS A 28 8.06 20.23 6.69
C HIS A 28 7.99 20.79 5.26
N LYS A 29 6.83 21.28 4.81
CA LYS A 29 6.69 21.87 3.47
C LYS A 29 7.52 23.15 3.31
N PHE A 30 7.58 23.99 4.34
CA PHE A 30 8.29 25.26 4.30
C PHE A 30 9.75 25.16 4.72
N PHE A 31 10.06 24.33 5.72
CA PHE A 31 11.37 24.25 6.38
C PHE A 31 12.05 22.88 6.24
N GLY A 32 11.38 21.88 5.66
CA GLY A 32 11.99 20.58 5.39
C GLY A 32 13.06 20.68 4.30
N GLU A 33 14.09 19.85 4.41
CA GLU A 33 15.14 19.76 3.40
C GLU A 33 14.54 19.39 2.05
N LYS A 34 14.72 20.27 1.06
CA LYS A 34 14.18 20.09 -0.30
C LYS A 34 15.08 19.24 -1.20
N ASN A 35 16.34 19.07 -0.81
CA ASN A 35 17.34 18.32 -1.56
C ASN A 35 18.07 17.38 -0.60
N LEU A 36 17.52 16.18 -0.41
CA LEU A 36 18.11 15.09 0.39
C LEU A 36 19.42 14.54 -0.21
N GLY A 37 19.78 15.00 -1.42
CA GLY A 37 20.93 14.46 -2.16
C GLY A 37 20.72 12.99 -2.53
N ASN A 38 21.82 12.30 -2.84
CA ASN A 38 21.80 10.85 -2.97
C ASN A 38 21.86 10.23 -1.57
N ILE A 39 20.74 9.67 -1.13
CA ILE A 39 20.59 8.97 0.16
C ILE A 39 21.23 7.58 0.19
N GLY A 40 21.83 7.13 -0.92
CA GLY A 40 22.56 5.86 -0.99
C GLY A 40 21.65 4.63 -0.94
N PHE A 41 20.38 4.76 -1.35
CA PHE A 41 19.51 3.59 -1.46
C PHE A 41 19.95 2.72 -2.64
N ASP A 42 20.34 1.50 -2.30
CA ASP A 42 20.65 0.43 -3.24
C ASP A 42 19.76 -0.78 -2.92
N PHE A 43 18.93 -1.16 -3.90
CA PHE A 43 18.04 -2.30 -3.82
C PHE A 43 18.46 -3.42 -4.77
N THR A 44 19.66 -3.36 -5.34
CA THR A 44 20.14 -4.36 -6.32
C THR A 44 20.27 -5.76 -5.73
N ASP A 45 20.56 -5.88 -4.43
CA ASP A 45 20.63 -7.15 -3.69
C ASP A 45 19.29 -7.58 -3.08
N LYS A 46 18.21 -6.80 -3.27
CA LYS A 46 16.90 -7.09 -2.69
C LYS A 46 16.00 -7.82 -3.68
N HIS A 47 15.11 -8.63 -3.13
CA HIS A 47 14.14 -9.36 -3.94
C HIS A 47 13.15 -8.41 -4.62
N SER A 48 12.78 -8.74 -5.86
CA SER A 48 11.78 -7.99 -6.62
C SER A 48 10.37 -8.13 -6.03
N LYS A 49 9.50 -7.18 -6.36
CA LYS A 49 8.07 -7.24 -5.98
C LYS A 49 7.42 -8.54 -6.43
N GLN A 50 7.75 -9.01 -7.64
CA GLN A 50 7.27 -10.26 -8.21
C GLN A 50 7.62 -11.47 -7.34
N PHE A 51 8.91 -11.57 -6.95
CA PHE A 51 9.38 -12.65 -6.10
C PHE A 51 8.67 -12.63 -4.75
N ILE A 52 8.58 -11.47 -4.11
CA ILE A 52 7.99 -11.33 -2.77
C ILE A 52 6.52 -11.77 -2.78
N VAL A 53 5.72 -11.28 -3.73
CA VAL A 53 4.29 -11.60 -3.81
C VAL A 53 4.07 -13.08 -4.12
N GLN A 54 4.77 -13.63 -5.12
CA GLN A 54 4.65 -15.05 -5.45
C GLN A 54 5.10 -15.95 -4.30
N ASN A 55 6.22 -15.62 -3.65
CA ASN A 55 6.74 -16.40 -2.52
C ASN A 55 5.76 -16.45 -1.35
N ILE A 56 5.06 -15.35 -1.06
CA ILE A 56 4.02 -15.32 -0.02
C ILE A 56 2.85 -16.22 -0.40
N ILE A 57 2.36 -16.13 -1.64
CA ILE A 57 1.26 -16.96 -2.15
C ILE A 57 1.61 -18.45 -2.04
N ASP A 58 2.81 -18.84 -2.49
CA ASP A 58 3.28 -20.22 -2.46
C ASP A 58 3.41 -20.73 -1.01
N ARG A 59 4.06 -19.96 -0.13
CA ARG A 59 4.29 -20.35 1.27
C ARG A 59 3.00 -20.47 2.08
N LYS A 60 1.96 -19.72 1.71
CA LYS A 60 0.67 -19.71 2.40
C LYS A 60 -0.38 -20.56 1.70
N ASN A 61 -0.06 -21.17 0.56
CA ASN A 61 -0.99 -21.91 -0.29
C ASN A 61 -2.25 -21.09 -0.62
N TYR A 62 -2.07 -19.80 -0.93
CA TYR A 62 -3.18 -18.91 -1.26
C TYR A 62 -3.77 -19.25 -2.63
N VAL A 63 -5.10 -19.27 -2.71
CA VAL A 63 -5.84 -19.68 -3.92
C VAL A 63 -6.57 -18.52 -4.57
N SER A 64 -6.64 -17.37 -3.90
CA SER A 64 -7.27 -16.15 -4.42
C SER A 64 -6.39 -14.90 -4.25
N TYR A 65 -6.21 -14.18 -5.35
CA TYR A 65 -5.39 -12.96 -5.46
C TYR A 65 -6.20 -11.80 -6.04
N LEU A 66 -6.08 -10.62 -5.42
CA LEU A 66 -6.61 -9.37 -5.93
C LEU A 66 -5.47 -8.36 -6.09
N GLU A 67 -5.38 -7.72 -7.25
CA GLU A 67 -4.48 -6.62 -7.52
C GLU A 67 -5.28 -5.34 -7.77
N ILE A 68 -4.98 -4.28 -7.02
CA ILE A 68 -5.48 -2.93 -7.28
C ILE A 68 -4.34 -2.13 -7.90
N GLY A 69 -4.59 -1.51 -9.07
CA GLY A 69 -3.59 -0.74 -9.81
C GLY A 69 -2.70 -1.61 -10.69
N CYS A 70 -3.29 -2.33 -11.65
CA CYS A 70 -2.54 -3.30 -12.47
C CYS A 70 -1.68 -2.70 -13.57
N PHE A 71 -2.03 -1.52 -14.08
CA PHE A 71 -1.33 -0.85 -15.18
C PHE A 71 -1.02 -1.77 -16.38
N ASP A 72 0.24 -2.10 -16.65
CA ASP A 72 0.69 -2.94 -17.76
C ASP A 72 0.68 -4.45 -17.45
N ASN A 73 0.11 -4.84 -16.31
CA ASN A 73 0.07 -6.21 -15.79
C ASN A 73 1.44 -6.82 -15.50
N GLU A 74 2.50 -6.04 -15.27
CA GLU A 74 3.83 -6.58 -14.96
C GLU A 74 3.79 -7.55 -13.76
N LEU A 75 3.15 -7.14 -12.65
CA LEU A 75 2.96 -8.00 -11.48
C LEU A 75 1.81 -8.99 -11.70
N PHE A 76 0.66 -8.51 -12.16
CA PHE A 76 -0.55 -9.32 -12.36
C PHE A 76 -0.34 -10.56 -13.23
N ASN A 77 0.49 -10.45 -14.27
CA ASN A 77 0.83 -11.58 -15.15
C ASN A 77 1.83 -12.54 -14.51
N HIS A 78 2.77 -12.02 -13.71
CA HIS A 78 3.74 -12.82 -12.99
C HIS A 78 3.07 -13.71 -11.93
N VAL A 79 2.10 -13.16 -11.20
CA VAL A 79 1.42 -13.87 -10.11
C VAL A 79 0.61 -15.05 -10.64
N LYS A 80 0.95 -16.23 -10.10
CA LYS A 80 0.27 -17.51 -10.33
C LYS A 80 -0.60 -17.81 -9.11
N CYS A 81 -1.91 -17.80 -9.33
CA CYS A 81 -2.92 -18.09 -8.33
C CYS A 81 -4.19 -18.60 -9.03
N SER A 82 -4.93 -19.53 -8.42
CA SER A 82 -6.08 -20.19 -9.04
C SER A 82 -7.18 -19.20 -9.43
N LYS A 83 -7.52 -18.29 -8.53
CA LYS A 83 -8.41 -17.16 -8.78
C LYS A 83 -7.57 -15.88 -8.72
N LYS A 84 -7.52 -15.12 -9.81
CA LYS A 84 -6.90 -13.79 -9.82
C LYS A 84 -7.80 -12.73 -10.43
N VAL A 85 -7.91 -11.59 -9.73
CA VAL A 85 -8.69 -10.43 -10.15
C VAL A 85 -7.78 -9.21 -10.14
N GLY A 86 -7.80 -8.44 -11.21
CA GLY A 86 -7.04 -7.19 -11.31
C GLY A 86 -7.99 -6.02 -11.56
N VAL A 87 -7.81 -4.91 -10.86
CA VAL A 87 -8.69 -3.75 -10.93
C VAL A 87 -7.88 -2.52 -11.25
N ASP A 88 -8.23 -1.87 -12.35
CA ASP A 88 -7.59 -0.63 -12.76
C ASP A 88 -8.59 0.23 -13.57
N PRO A 89 -8.63 1.56 -13.43
CA PRO A 89 -9.57 2.42 -14.16
C PRO A 89 -9.20 2.64 -15.64
N TYR A 90 -7.97 2.37 -16.06
CA TYR A 90 -7.46 2.73 -17.40
C TYR A 90 -6.90 1.54 -18.19
N ILE A 91 -5.92 0.79 -17.64
CA ILE A 91 -5.21 -0.28 -18.35
C ILE A 91 -4.93 -1.50 -17.46
N GLY A 92 -4.73 -2.68 -18.05
CA GLY A 92 -4.46 -3.92 -17.31
C GLY A 92 -5.64 -4.45 -16.49
N GLY A 93 -5.35 -5.42 -15.62
CA GLY A 93 -6.30 -6.13 -14.79
C GLY A 93 -7.34 -6.94 -15.59
N THR A 94 -8.36 -7.40 -14.86
CA THR A 94 -9.54 -8.06 -15.41
C THR A 94 -10.79 -7.19 -15.35
N ILE A 95 -10.76 -6.11 -14.54
CA ILE A 95 -11.89 -5.21 -14.31
C ILE A 95 -11.47 -3.76 -14.56
N ARG A 96 -12.18 -3.09 -15.48
CA ARG A 96 -11.98 -1.67 -15.82
C ARG A 96 -12.82 -0.73 -14.94
N LYS A 97 -12.39 -0.49 -13.69
CA LYS A 97 -13.07 0.38 -12.71
C LYS A 97 -12.07 0.99 -11.72
N THR A 98 -12.47 2.07 -11.03
CA THR A 98 -11.74 2.53 -9.84
C THR A 98 -11.90 1.53 -8.69
N SER A 99 -10.93 1.51 -7.77
CA SER A 99 -10.97 0.69 -6.55
C SER A 99 -12.24 0.95 -5.73
N ASP A 100 -12.64 2.22 -5.54
CA ASP A 100 -13.88 2.58 -4.83
C ASP A 100 -15.11 1.90 -5.45
N LYS A 101 -15.25 1.96 -6.78
CA LYS A 101 -16.38 1.36 -7.49
C LYS A 101 -16.34 -0.16 -7.42
N PHE A 102 -15.15 -0.76 -7.44
CA PHE A 102 -14.99 -2.21 -7.27
C PHE A 102 -15.38 -2.65 -5.86
N PHE A 103 -14.85 -2.00 -4.82
CA PHE A 103 -15.14 -2.39 -3.43
C PHE A 103 -16.60 -2.18 -3.03
N ASN A 104 -17.29 -1.20 -3.61
CA ASN A 104 -18.71 -0.99 -3.35
C ASN A 104 -19.61 -2.14 -3.83
N ILE A 105 -19.19 -2.89 -4.86
CA ILE A 105 -19.97 -3.99 -5.44
C ILE A 105 -19.38 -5.37 -5.17
N ASN A 106 -18.11 -5.44 -4.81
CA ASN A 106 -17.39 -6.68 -4.62
C ASN A 106 -17.93 -7.42 -3.38
N LYS A 107 -18.34 -8.68 -3.58
CA LYS A 107 -18.76 -9.59 -2.50
C LYS A 107 -17.74 -10.70 -2.25
N ASP A 108 -16.72 -10.80 -3.10
CA ASP A 108 -15.72 -11.84 -3.01
C ASP A 108 -14.66 -11.49 -1.97
N THR A 109 -14.16 -12.52 -1.28
CA THR A 109 -12.96 -12.43 -0.45
C THR A 109 -11.74 -12.91 -1.24
N PHE A 110 -10.57 -12.46 -0.80
CA PHE A 110 -9.28 -12.80 -1.39
C PHE A 110 -8.27 -13.09 -0.28
N ASP A 111 -7.42 -14.09 -0.49
CA ASP A 111 -6.39 -14.49 0.46
C ASP A 111 -5.20 -13.52 0.45
N CYS A 112 -4.88 -13.00 -0.74
CA CYS A 112 -3.82 -12.02 -0.94
C CYS A 112 -4.37 -10.83 -1.73
N VAL A 113 -4.13 -9.62 -1.20
CA VAL A 113 -4.48 -8.37 -1.87
C VAL A 113 -3.21 -7.54 -2.02
N PHE A 114 -2.80 -7.27 -3.26
CA PHE A 114 -1.78 -6.29 -3.57
C PHE A 114 -2.45 -4.96 -3.93
N ILE A 115 -1.96 -3.87 -3.34
CA ILE A 115 -2.48 -2.53 -3.58
C ILE A 115 -1.32 -1.65 -4.01
N ASP A 116 -1.30 -1.34 -5.32
CA ASP A 116 -0.54 -0.22 -5.83
C ASP A 116 -1.48 1.00 -5.84
N GLY A 117 -1.11 2.01 -5.04
CA GLY A 117 -1.99 3.14 -4.75
C GLY A 117 -2.25 4.04 -5.96
N LEU A 118 -3.06 5.09 -5.73
CA LEU A 118 -3.18 6.17 -6.71
C LEU A 118 -1.88 6.97 -6.74
N HIS A 119 -1.22 7.01 -7.90
CA HIS A 119 -0.10 7.91 -8.14
C HIS A 119 -0.65 9.21 -8.74
N THR A 120 -0.45 10.33 -8.04
CA THR A 120 -0.81 11.68 -8.50
C THR A 120 0.43 12.49 -8.85
#